data_AF-A0A3S0H8L8-F1
#
_entry.id   AF-A0A3S0H8L8-F1
#
_cell.length_a   1.000
_cell.length_b   1.000
_cell.length_c   1.000
_cell.angle_alpha   90.00
_cell.angle_beta   90.00
_cell.angle_gamma   90.00
#
_symmetry.space_group_name_H-M   'P 1'
#
loop_
_entity.id
_entity.type
_entity.pdbx_description
1 polymer ?
#
loop_
_entity_poly.entity_id
_entity_poly.type
_entity_poly.pdbx_seq_one_letter_code
_entity_poly.pdbx_strand_id
1 'polypeptide(L)'
;MRLFLGFLLGALLLGSASDAASFRTYHNDRFGVTADVPAGWRMGEAPENDDGRVFSSPDGSAEIIVSGSFVVLPMAEEFALRLKAEAGETIDYTSRGRDRIVVSGRKGDRILYRKSVLSCGGTVWNSVSLDYPAASKTAFDPIVARVAGSLRGGRGYGTGACR
;
A
#
# COMPACT_ATOMS: atom_id res chain seq x y z
N MET A 1 -58.77 -19.11 31.34
CA MET A 1 -59.25 -18.82 29.97
C MET A 1 -59.13 -17.31 29.81
N ARG A 2 -58.23 -16.69 29.05
CA ARG A 2 -57.40 -17.07 27.88
C ARG A 2 -56.04 -16.36 27.97
N LEU A 3 -55.00 -17.02 27.44
CA LEU A 3 -53.70 -16.45 27.08
C LEU A 3 -53.86 -15.18 26.24
N PHE A 4 -52.89 -14.28 26.24
CA PHE A 4 -52.20 -13.91 24.99
C PHE A 4 -50.78 -13.40 25.23
N LEU A 5 -49.89 -14.03 24.47
CA LEU A 5 -48.46 -13.88 24.30
C LEU A 5 -48.14 -12.57 23.56
N GLY A 6 -47.01 -11.92 23.85
CA GLY A 6 -46.59 -10.76 23.07
C GLY A 6 -45.19 -10.23 23.43
N PHE A 7 -44.16 -11.08 23.36
CA PHE A 7 -42.78 -10.62 23.41
C PHE A 7 -42.34 -10.26 21.99
N LEU A 8 -42.48 -8.99 21.60
CA LEU A 8 -41.91 -8.46 20.35
C LEU A 8 -40.47 -8.04 20.63
N LEU A 9 -39.54 -8.98 20.43
CA LEU A 9 -38.11 -8.69 20.37
C LEU A 9 -37.81 -8.04 19.00
N GLY A 10 -37.83 -6.72 18.94
CA GLY A 10 -37.39 -5.96 17.77
C GLY A 10 -35.87 -6.09 17.62
N ALA A 11 -35.40 -6.97 16.75
CA ALA A 11 -33.99 -7.04 16.38
C ALA A 11 -33.61 -5.78 15.57
N LEU A 12 -32.92 -4.84 16.21
CA LEU A 12 -32.28 -3.72 15.54
C LEU A 12 -31.11 -4.26 14.70
N LEU A 13 -31.35 -4.48 13.40
CA LEU A 13 -30.29 -4.69 12.44
C LEU A 13 -29.55 -3.34 12.24
N LEU A 14 -28.54 -3.08 13.07
CA LEU A 14 -27.53 -2.07 12.79
C LEU A 14 -26.73 -2.58 11.59
N GLY A 15 -27.24 -2.30 10.39
CA GLY A 15 -26.48 -2.45 9.16
C GLY A 15 -25.35 -1.44 9.18
N SER A 16 -24.13 -1.88 9.52
CA SER A 16 -22.93 -1.11 9.25
C SER A 16 -22.81 -0.98 7.74
N ALA A 17 -23.19 0.17 7.19
CA ALA A 17 -22.74 0.54 5.86
C ALA A 17 -21.22 0.56 5.92
N SER A 18 -20.57 -0.45 5.33
CA SER A 18 -19.13 -0.40 5.08
C SER A 18 -18.92 0.78 4.15
N ASP A 19 -18.54 1.92 4.70
CA ASP A 19 -18.20 3.09 3.89
C ASP A 19 -17.03 2.66 3.01
N ALA A 20 -17.30 2.49 1.71
CA ALA A 20 -16.27 2.09 0.78
C ALA A 20 -15.22 3.20 0.82
N ALA A 21 -14.00 2.87 1.23
CA ALA A 21 -12.95 3.86 1.35
C ALA A 21 -12.84 4.66 0.04
N SER A 22 -13.04 5.97 0.11
CA SER A 22 -12.77 6.85 -1.02
C SER A 22 -11.26 6.95 -1.22
N PHE A 23 -10.81 7.18 -2.45
CA PHE A 23 -9.38 7.22 -2.80
C PHE A 23 -9.02 8.56 -3.44
N ARG A 24 -7.80 9.01 -3.19
CA ARG A 24 -7.16 10.13 -3.89
C ARG A 24 -5.85 9.65 -4.51
N THR A 25 -5.49 10.19 -5.67
CA THR A 25 -4.19 9.91 -6.27
C THR A 25 -3.13 10.79 -5.62
N TYR A 26 -2.08 10.18 -5.08
CA TYR A 26 -0.85 10.87 -4.72
C TYR A 26 0.09 10.92 -5.92
N HIS A 27 0.79 12.04 -6.06
CA HIS A 27 1.88 12.24 -7.01
C HIS A 27 3.09 12.78 -6.26
N ASN A 28 4.24 12.15 -6.45
CA ASN A 28 5.51 12.67 -5.98
C ASN A 28 6.16 13.52 -7.07
N ASP A 29 6.42 14.79 -6.78
CA ASP A 29 6.96 15.73 -7.77
C ASP A 29 8.39 15.39 -8.20
N ARG A 30 9.19 14.78 -7.32
CA ARG A 30 10.60 14.45 -7.61
C ARG A 30 10.75 13.30 -8.59
N PHE A 31 10.17 12.15 -8.28
CA PHE A 31 10.33 10.92 -9.06
C PHE A 31 9.17 10.66 -10.02
N GLY A 32 8.05 11.35 -9.86
CA GLY A 32 6.86 11.16 -10.69
C GLY A 32 6.04 9.93 -10.35
N VAL A 33 6.39 9.17 -9.29
CA VAL A 33 5.59 8.03 -8.84
C VAL A 33 4.17 8.50 -8.50
N THR A 34 3.18 7.71 -8.91
CA THR A 34 1.80 7.90 -8.49
C THR A 34 1.18 6.60 -8.00
N ALA A 35 0.33 6.71 -6.98
CA ALA A 35 -0.52 5.64 -6.51
C ALA A 35 -1.75 6.25 -5.84
N ASP A 36 -2.87 5.53 -5.87
CA ASP A 36 -4.04 5.89 -5.09
C ASP A 36 -3.83 5.50 -3.63
N VAL A 37 -4.26 6.38 -2.73
CA VAL A 37 -4.27 6.17 -1.28
C VAL A 37 -5.65 6.52 -0.72
N PRO A 38 -6.10 5.91 0.39
CA PRO A 38 -7.40 6.24 0.95
C PRO A 38 -7.48 7.73 1.33
N ALA A 39 -8.56 8.41 0.91
CA ALA A 39 -8.69 9.86 1.01
C ALA A 39 -8.67 10.38 2.46
N GLY A 40 -9.15 9.58 3.42
CA GLY A 40 -9.15 9.93 4.84
C GLY A 40 -7.81 9.71 5.56
N TRP A 41 -6.80 9.12 4.91
CA TRP A 41 -5.52 8.86 5.55
C TRP A 41 -4.65 10.11 5.60
N ARG A 42 -4.01 10.34 6.75
CA ARG A 42 -3.14 11.49 7.00
C ARG A 42 -1.85 11.33 6.21
N MET A 43 -1.52 12.30 5.37
CA MET A 43 -0.22 12.38 4.71
C MET A 43 0.82 12.93 5.71
N GLY A 44 1.96 12.26 5.83
CA GLY A 44 3.11 12.74 6.59
C GLY A 44 3.86 13.86 5.86
N GLU A 45 4.86 14.42 6.53
CA GLU A 45 5.76 15.40 5.93
C GLU A 45 6.61 14.77 4.82
N ALA A 46 7.18 15.63 3.97
CA ALA A 46 8.16 15.21 2.99
C ALA A 46 9.45 14.74 3.70
N PRO A 47 10.06 13.61 3.29
CA PRO A 47 11.42 13.32 3.69
C PRO A 47 12.38 14.36 3.09
N GLU A 48 13.59 14.48 3.63
CA GLU A 48 14.61 15.46 3.20
C GLU A 48 14.89 15.38 1.70
N ASN A 49 14.91 14.16 1.15
CA ASN A 49 15.17 13.92 -0.26
C ASN A 49 13.89 14.02 -1.13
N ASP A 50 12.72 14.29 -0.55
CA ASP A 50 11.42 14.35 -1.22
C ASP A 50 11.11 13.14 -2.13
N ASP A 51 11.50 11.93 -1.72
CA ASP A 51 11.35 10.72 -2.53
C ASP A 51 9.97 10.05 -2.44
N GLY A 52 9.09 10.55 -1.58
CA GLY A 52 7.82 9.89 -1.32
C GLY A 52 7.07 10.48 -0.13
N ARG A 53 5.99 9.80 0.28
CA ARG A 53 5.24 10.14 1.49
C ARG A 53 4.82 8.88 2.23
N VAL A 54 4.73 9.00 3.56
CA VAL A 54 4.03 8.07 4.44
C VAL A 54 2.58 8.54 4.58
N PHE A 55 1.65 7.60 4.59
CA PHE A 55 0.24 7.83 4.85
C PHE A 55 -0.18 6.92 6.01
N SER A 56 -0.75 7.49 7.07
CA SER A 56 -1.22 6.73 8.23
C SER A 56 -2.74 6.68 8.26
N SER A 57 -3.29 5.53 8.65
CA SER A 57 -4.73 5.37 8.88
C SER A 57 -5.22 6.29 10.01
N PRO A 58 -6.52 6.65 10.04
CA PRO A 58 -7.07 7.54 11.07
C PRO A 58 -6.86 7.06 12.50
N ASP A 59 -6.85 5.75 12.71
CA ASP A 59 -6.61 5.09 14.01
C ASP A 59 -5.12 4.82 14.30
N GLY A 60 -4.23 5.18 13.36
CA GLY A 60 -2.78 4.93 13.45
C GLY A 60 -2.37 3.46 13.35
N SER A 61 -3.29 2.54 13.06
CA SER A 61 -3.00 1.11 13.06
C SER A 61 -2.31 0.61 11.80
N ALA A 62 -2.31 1.37 10.71
CA ALA A 62 -1.75 0.98 9.42
C ALA A 62 -1.05 2.13 8.70
N GLU A 63 -0.09 1.77 7.84
CA GLU A 63 0.69 2.71 7.04
C GLU A 63 0.78 2.27 5.58
N ILE A 64 0.82 3.27 4.69
CA ILE A 64 1.15 3.14 3.28
C ILE A 64 2.34 4.05 3.01
N ILE A 65 3.37 3.55 2.33
CA ILE A 65 4.45 4.38 1.80
C ILE A 65 4.36 4.36 0.29
N VAL A 66 4.39 5.53 -0.34
CA VAL A 66 4.52 5.67 -1.79
C VAL A 66 5.82 6.41 -2.07
N SER A 67 6.75 5.79 -2.79
CA SER A 67 8.07 6.36 -3.03
C SER A 67 8.66 6.02 -4.40
N GLY A 68 9.58 6.86 -4.85
CA GLY A 68 10.45 6.61 -6.00
C GLY A 68 11.91 6.50 -5.56
N SER A 69 12.72 5.76 -6.29
CA SER A 69 14.17 5.74 -6.08
C SER A 69 14.91 5.46 -7.37
N PHE A 70 16.14 5.97 -7.48
CA PHE A 70 17.01 5.57 -8.57
C PHE A 70 17.49 4.14 -8.39
N VAL A 71 17.68 3.48 -9.51
CA VAL A 71 18.51 2.28 -9.55
C VAL A 71 19.97 2.70 -9.42
N VAL A 72 20.66 2.14 -8.45
CA VAL A 72 22.07 2.46 -8.14
C VAL A 72 22.97 1.22 -8.10
N LEU A 73 22.38 0.02 -8.15
CA LEU A 73 23.09 -1.25 -8.21
C LEU A 73 22.84 -1.98 -9.53
N PRO A 74 23.64 -3.01 -9.87
CA PRO A 74 23.32 -3.92 -10.96
C PRO A 74 21.91 -4.52 -10.78
N MET A 75 21.16 -4.66 -11.87
CA MET A 75 19.75 -5.10 -11.81
C MET A 75 19.56 -6.39 -11.01
N ALA A 76 20.44 -7.37 -11.17
CA ALA A 76 20.33 -8.62 -10.42
C ALA A 76 20.29 -8.40 -8.90
N GLU A 77 21.11 -7.47 -8.40
CA GLU A 77 21.18 -7.08 -6.99
C GLU A 77 19.97 -6.25 -6.56
N GLU A 78 19.52 -5.30 -7.39
CA GLU A 78 18.30 -4.51 -7.14
C GLU A 78 17.07 -5.39 -6.93
N PHE A 79 16.93 -6.43 -7.77
CA PHE A 79 15.87 -7.41 -7.65
C PHE A 79 16.06 -8.30 -6.40
N ALA A 80 17.29 -8.74 -6.11
CA ALA A 80 17.58 -9.55 -4.94
C ALA A 80 17.25 -8.81 -3.63
N LEU A 81 17.61 -7.52 -3.54
CA LEU A 81 17.31 -6.67 -2.38
C LEU A 81 15.80 -6.54 -2.15
N ARG A 82 15.02 -6.34 -3.21
CA ARG A 82 13.55 -6.19 -3.11
C ARG A 82 12.81 -7.48 -2.80
N LEU A 83 13.42 -8.64 -3.08
CA LEU A 83 12.88 -9.96 -2.74
C LEU A 83 13.29 -10.40 -1.33
N LYS A 84 14.30 -9.75 -0.74
CA LYS A 84 14.87 -10.14 0.54
C LYS A 84 13.88 -9.84 1.68
N ALA A 85 13.72 -10.81 2.57
CA ALA A 85 13.05 -10.60 3.86
C ALA A 85 13.88 -9.66 4.74
N GLU A 86 13.25 -8.67 5.35
CA GLU A 86 13.90 -7.88 6.39
C GLU A 86 13.93 -8.63 7.73
N ALA A 87 14.64 -8.09 8.72
CA ALA A 87 14.76 -8.72 10.03
C ALA A 87 13.39 -8.91 10.69
N GLY A 88 13.10 -10.17 11.06
CA GLY A 88 11.83 -10.56 11.70
C GLY A 88 10.68 -10.83 10.72
N GLU A 89 10.93 -10.76 9.41
CA GLU A 89 9.92 -11.05 8.40
C GLU A 89 9.92 -12.50 7.96
N THR A 90 8.71 -13.06 7.82
CA THR A 90 8.47 -14.30 7.10
C THR A 90 7.75 -13.95 5.80
N ILE A 91 8.38 -14.26 4.66
CA ILE A 91 7.80 -13.98 3.35
C ILE A 91 6.91 -15.14 2.93
N ASP A 92 5.61 -14.87 2.78
CA ASP A 92 4.58 -15.84 2.43
C ASP A 92 4.32 -15.88 0.91
N TYR A 93 4.62 -14.78 0.21
CA TYR A 93 4.36 -14.62 -1.21
C TYR A 93 5.41 -13.76 -1.88
N THR A 94 5.85 -14.21 -3.07
CA THR A 94 6.65 -13.40 -3.98
C THR A 94 6.13 -13.55 -5.41
N SER A 95 6.27 -12.47 -6.18
CA SER A 95 6.06 -12.49 -7.63
C SER A 95 7.07 -11.59 -8.29
N ARG A 96 7.78 -12.12 -9.30
CA ARG A 96 8.78 -11.39 -10.07
C ARG A 96 8.40 -11.39 -11.55
N GLY A 97 8.26 -10.20 -12.12
CA GLY A 97 8.22 -9.98 -13.55
C GLY A 97 9.51 -9.35 -14.07
N ARG A 98 9.49 -8.95 -15.35
CA ARG A 98 10.62 -8.27 -16.01
C ARG A 98 10.96 -6.92 -15.38
N ASP A 99 9.92 -6.20 -14.97
CA ASP A 99 9.92 -4.80 -14.55
C ASP A 99 9.12 -4.58 -13.27
N ARG A 100 8.78 -5.67 -12.56
CA ARG A 100 7.94 -5.61 -11.36
C ARG A 100 8.32 -6.67 -10.35
N ILE A 101 8.14 -6.35 -9.09
CA ILE A 101 8.31 -7.26 -7.97
C ILE A 101 7.16 -7.03 -7.00
N VAL A 102 6.63 -8.12 -6.46
CA VAL A 102 5.70 -8.10 -5.33
C VAL A 102 6.26 -9.04 -4.27
N VAL A 103 6.25 -8.58 -3.02
CA VAL A 103 6.56 -9.37 -1.83
C VAL A 103 5.45 -9.15 -0.82
N SER A 104 4.95 -10.21 -0.21
CA SER A 104 4.05 -10.10 0.93
C SER A 104 4.37 -11.17 1.96
N GLY A 105 4.15 -10.83 3.21
CA GLY A 105 4.51 -11.69 4.32
C GLY A 105 4.01 -11.14 5.64
N ARG A 106 4.65 -11.58 6.70
CA ARG A 106 4.30 -11.23 8.07
C ARG A 106 5.50 -10.79 8.88
N LYS A 107 5.25 -9.91 9.85
CA LYS A 107 6.18 -9.51 10.90
C LYS A 107 5.41 -9.40 12.21
N GLY A 108 5.55 -10.40 13.07
CA GLY A 108 4.70 -10.52 14.27
C GLY A 108 3.22 -10.66 13.91
N ASP A 109 2.38 -9.79 14.45
CA ASP A 109 0.93 -9.73 14.23
C ASP A 109 0.52 -8.85 13.04
N ARG A 110 1.49 -8.46 12.20
CA ARG A 110 1.29 -7.54 11.07
C ARG A 110 1.50 -8.25 9.73
N ILE A 111 0.76 -7.80 8.72
CA ILE A 111 0.98 -8.16 7.33
C ILE A 111 1.74 -7.01 6.65
N LEU A 112 2.76 -7.38 5.89
CA LEU A 112 3.46 -6.48 4.99
C LEU A 112 3.15 -6.84 3.54
N TYR A 113 2.99 -5.81 2.72
CA TYR A 113 2.88 -5.92 1.26
C TYR A 113 3.79 -4.88 0.64
N ARG A 114 4.64 -5.29 -0.31
CA ARG A 114 5.53 -4.42 -1.07
C ARG A 114 5.33 -4.70 -2.54
N LYS A 115 5.13 -3.66 -3.34
CA LYS A 115 5.18 -3.74 -4.80
C LYS A 115 6.09 -2.66 -5.32
N SER A 116 7.01 -3.04 -6.22
CA SER A 116 7.86 -2.10 -6.95
C SER A 116 7.73 -2.34 -8.45
N VAL A 117 7.71 -1.26 -9.23
CA VAL A 117 7.73 -1.28 -10.71
C VAL A 117 8.85 -0.40 -11.24
N LEU A 118 9.58 -0.90 -12.24
CA LEU A 118 10.59 -0.13 -12.97
C LEU A 118 9.91 0.78 -13.98
N SER A 119 10.49 1.97 -14.14
CA SER A 119 10.10 2.96 -15.14
C SER A 119 11.36 3.62 -15.73
N CYS A 120 11.17 4.58 -16.63
CA CYS A 120 12.28 5.40 -17.16
C CYS A 120 13.41 4.55 -17.76
N GLY A 121 13.06 3.54 -18.56
CA GLY A 121 14.05 2.64 -19.16
C GLY A 121 14.79 1.76 -18.16
N GLY A 122 14.24 1.54 -16.97
CA GLY A 122 14.85 0.73 -15.92
C GLY A 122 15.76 1.50 -14.97
N THR A 123 15.64 2.83 -14.91
CA THR A 123 16.49 3.68 -14.05
C THR A 123 15.79 4.16 -12.78
N VAL A 124 14.47 4.01 -12.70
CA VAL A 124 13.67 4.46 -11.55
C VAL A 124 12.76 3.34 -11.08
N TRP A 125 12.88 3.00 -9.80
CA TRP A 125 11.90 2.20 -9.08
C TRP A 125 10.79 3.07 -8.53
N ASN A 126 9.56 2.62 -8.68
CA ASN A 126 8.37 3.21 -8.06
C ASN A 126 7.79 2.16 -7.14
N SER A 127 7.53 2.51 -5.90
CA SER A 127 7.18 1.54 -4.86
C SER A 127 5.96 1.97 -4.07
N VAL A 128 5.16 0.96 -3.71
CA VAL A 128 4.22 1.04 -2.61
C VAL A 128 4.60 0.00 -1.57
N SER A 129 4.56 0.38 -0.29
CA SER A 129 4.48 -0.58 0.81
C SER A 129 3.21 -0.34 1.61
N LEU A 130 2.66 -1.41 2.16
CA LEU A 130 1.58 -1.38 3.12
C LEU A 130 1.98 -2.24 4.31
N ASP A 131 1.68 -1.75 5.49
CA ASP A 131 1.89 -2.43 6.76
C ASP A 131 0.63 -2.24 7.62
N TYR A 132 0.00 -3.35 8.04
CA TYR A 132 -1.30 -3.32 8.72
C TYR A 132 -1.52 -4.56 9.61
N PRO A 133 -2.45 -4.52 10.58
CA PRO A 133 -2.70 -5.65 11.47
C PRO A 133 -3.21 -6.87 10.70
N ALA A 134 -2.66 -8.05 10.96
CA ALA A 134 -3.05 -9.29 10.28
C ALA A 134 -4.53 -9.64 10.51
N ALA A 135 -5.07 -9.30 11.68
CA ALA A 135 -6.49 -9.47 12.01
C ALA A 135 -7.41 -8.65 11.08
N SER A 136 -6.90 -7.57 10.49
CA SER A 136 -7.66 -6.67 9.61
C SER A 136 -7.55 -7.05 8.13
N LYS A 137 -6.98 -8.22 7.79
CA LYS A 137 -6.71 -8.64 6.41
C LYS A 137 -7.92 -8.46 5.47
N THR A 138 -9.09 -8.96 5.86
CA THR A 138 -10.30 -8.88 5.02
C THR A 138 -10.68 -7.43 4.70
N ALA A 139 -10.51 -6.51 5.65
CA ALA A 139 -10.77 -5.08 5.43
C ALA A 139 -9.71 -4.41 4.55
N PHE A 140 -8.46 -4.87 4.62
CA PHE A 140 -7.34 -4.32 3.88
C PHE A 140 -7.16 -4.88 2.47
N ASP A 141 -7.67 -6.08 2.18
CA ASP A 141 -7.58 -6.69 0.84
C ASP A 141 -8.02 -5.75 -0.32
N PRO A 142 -9.17 -5.06 -0.26
CA PRO A 142 -9.54 -4.09 -1.30
C PRO A 142 -8.63 -2.84 -1.32
N ILE A 143 -8.10 -2.41 -0.17
CA ILE A 143 -7.17 -1.27 -0.08
C ILE A 143 -5.85 -1.62 -0.75
N VAL A 144 -5.26 -2.77 -0.40
CA VAL A 144 -4.04 -3.31 -1.03
C VAL A 144 -4.23 -3.43 -2.54
N ALA A 145 -5.36 -4.00 -2.99
CA ALA A 145 -5.65 -4.16 -4.41
C ALA A 145 -5.70 -2.80 -5.15
N ARG A 146 -6.34 -1.78 -4.58
CA ARG A 146 -6.43 -0.45 -5.19
C ARG A 146 -5.09 0.29 -5.20
N VAL A 147 -4.39 0.31 -4.07
CA VAL A 147 -3.07 0.97 -3.92
C VAL A 147 -2.05 0.32 -4.86
N ALA A 148 -1.95 -1.00 -4.84
CA ALA A 148 -1.03 -1.74 -5.69
C ALA A 148 -1.42 -1.65 -7.17
N GLY A 149 -2.72 -1.71 -7.49
CA GLY A 149 -3.23 -1.65 -8.87
C GLY A 149 -3.05 -0.30 -9.54
N SER A 150 -3.05 0.79 -8.76
CA SER A 150 -2.87 2.16 -9.26
C SER A 150 -1.40 2.61 -9.35
N LEU A 151 -0.46 1.88 -8.74
CA LEU A 151 0.96 2.20 -8.80
C LEU A 151 1.47 2.26 -10.25
N ARG A 152 2.02 3.42 -10.61
CA ARG A 152 2.68 3.66 -11.89
C ARG A 152 3.79 4.70 -11.73
N GLY A 153 4.83 4.57 -12.55
CA GLY A 153 5.83 5.61 -12.71
C GLY A 153 5.33 6.77 -13.57
N GLY A 154 6.00 7.90 -13.44
CA GLY A 154 5.69 9.12 -14.18
C GLY A 154 6.92 10.01 -14.31
N ARG A 155 6.70 11.24 -14.76
CA ARG A 155 7.77 12.25 -14.84
C ARG A 155 7.79 13.07 -13.55
N GLY A 156 8.99 13.31 -13.04
CA GLY A 156 9.25 14.23 -11.95
C GLY A 156 10.50 15.07 -12.24
N TYR A 157 10.70 16.14 -11.49
CA TYR A 157 11.84 17.06 -11.73
C TYR A 157 13.20 16.38 -11.52
N GLY A 158 13.26 15.31 -10.72
CA GLY A 158 14.45 14.50 -10.50
C GLY A 158 14.71 13.49 -11.63
N THR A 159 13.74 13.20 -12.49
CA THR A 159 13.82 12.14 -13.50
C THR A 159 13.93 12.70 -14.92
N GLY A 160 14.59 13.85 -15.11
CA GLY A 160 14.60 14.62 -16.37
C GLY A 160 14.98 13.88 -17.68
N ALA A 161 15.57 12.68 -17.61
CA ALA A 161 15.83 11.81 -18.76
C ALA A 161 14.72 10.78 -19.06
N CYS A 162 13.69 10.71 -18.21
CA CYS A 162 12.51 9.86 -18.36
C CYS A 162 11.61 10.44 -19.47
N ARG A 163 11.97 10.16 -20.73
CA ARG A 163 11.13 10.41 -21.91
C ARG A 163 10.16 9.27 -22.15
#